data_AF-A0A0C9TJ32-F1
#
_entry.id   AF-A0A0C9TJ32-F1
#
_cell.length_a   1.000
_cell.length_b   1.000
_cell.length_c   1.000
_cell.angle_alpha   90.00
_cell.angle_beta   90.00
_cell.angle_gamma   90.00
#
_symmetry.space_group_name_H-M   'P 1'
#
loop_
_entity.id
_entity.type
_entity.pdbx_description
1 polymer ?
#
loop_
_entity_poly.entity_id
_entity_poly.type
_entity_poly.pdbx_seq_one_letter_code
_entity_poly.pdbx_strand_id
1 'polypeptide(L)'
;DEQLSWEEFSQANYRMIAAMKQQEWPDERINMVRDFWVTFETHPWRHDPSEYHKRALLLYQGRVRRDWHKTLRTSAAFRLLPLREERLNKLHQELLDNAYAAKIDAVPTVRALTRSCQTPKLTFSIFTFNLFSFLLSSIF
;
A
#
# COMPACT_ATOMS: atom_id res chain seq x y z
N ASP A 1 8.05 -8.78 12.60
CA ASP A 1 8.15 -7.36 13.03
C ASP A 1 7.41 -6.40 12.11
N GLU A 2 7.27 -6.71 10.81
CA GLU A 2 6.65 -5.80 9.84
C GLU A 2 5.12 -5.62 10.00
N GLN A 3 4.43 -6.42 10.82
CA GLN A 3 2.98 -6.32 11.03
C GLN A 3 2.57 -5.85 12.44
N LEU A 4 3.54 -5.40 13.24
CA LEU A 4 3.28 -4.94 14.60
C LEU A 4 2.51 -3.61 14.60
N SER A 5 1.69 -3.38 15.62
CA SER A 5 1.25 -2.03 15.97
C SER A 5 2.42 -1.20 16.50
N TRP A 6 2.24 0.12 16.58
CA TRP A 6 3.29 0.98 17.16
C TRP A 6 3.52 0.66 18.64
N GLU A 7 2.46 0.40 19.39
CA GLU A 7 2.50 0.06 20.81
C GLU A 7 3.20 -1.28 21.04
N GLU A 8 2.90 -2.29 20.22
CA GLU A 8 3.59 -3.58 20.24
C GLU A 8 5.08 -3.42 19.94
N PHE A 9 5.43 -2.62 18.91
CA PHE A 9 6.81 -2.28 18.59
C PHE A 9 7.51 -1.59 19.78
N SER A 10 6.87 -0.59 20.38
CA SER A 10 7.40 0.18 21.52
C SER A 10 7.68 -0.74 22.72
N GLN A 11 6.71 -1.60 23.05
CA GLN A 11 6.84 -2.55 24.15
C GLN A 11 7.91 -3.61 23.88
N ALA A 12 8.01 -4.11 22.65
CA ALA A 12 9.02 -5.08 22.25
C ALA A 12 10.44 -4.53 22.40
N ASN A 13 10.69 -3.27 21.98
CA ASN A 13 12.00 -2.62 22.15
C ASN A 13 12.38 -2.46 23.62
N TYR A 14 11.44 -2.04 24.46
CA TYR A 14 11.67 -1.94 25.90
C TYR A 14 12.08 -3.29 26.51
N ARG A 15 11.34 -4.36 26.18
CA ARG A 15 11.64 -5.72 26.64
C ARG A 15 12.99 -6.23 26.13
N MET A 16 13.32 -5.94 24.87
CA MET A 16 14.60 -6.32 24.27
C MET A 16 15.77 -5.65 24.98
N ILE A 17 15.70 -4.35 25.25
CA ILE A 17 16.74 -3.61 25.99
C ILE A 17 16.89 -4.16 27.42
N ALA A 18 15.78 -4.46 28.10
CA ALA A 18 15.82 -5.08 29.43
C ALA A 18 16.52 -6.45 29.41
N ALA A 19 16.19 -7.30 28.43
CA ALA A 19 16.84 -8.60 28.27
C ALA A 19 18.34 -8.47 27.94
N MET A 20 18.74 -7.53 27.08
CA MET A 20 20.15 -7.26 26.79
C MET A 20 20.93 -6.86 28.05
N LYS A 21 20.34 -6.03 28.92
CA LYS A 21 20.93 -5.66 30.22
C LYS A 21 21.06 -6.86 31.15
N GLN A 22 20.02 -7.68 31.27
CA GLN A 22 20.04 -8.88 32.11
C GLN A 22 21.08 -9.93 31.67
N GLN A 23 21.40 -9.94 30.38
CA GLN A 23 22.42 -10.82 29.80
C GLN A 23 23.79 -10.13 29.68
N GLU A 24 23.98 -9.00 30.36
CA GLU A 24 25.26 -8.30 30.46
C GLU A 24 25.88 -7.97 29.08
N TRP A 25 25.03 -7.62 28.10
CA TRP A 25 25.53 -7.16 26.81
C TRP A 25 26.35 -5.89 26.98
N PRO A 26 27.43 -5.69 26.19
CA PRO A 26 28.20 -4.45 26.23
C PRO A 26 27.32 -3.21 26.07
N ASP A 27 27.57 -2.18 26.88
CA ASP A 27 26.79 -0.94 26.90
C ASP A 27 26.71 -0.28 25.52
N GLU A 28 27.80 -0.34 24.75
CA GLU A 28 27.84 0.15 23.36
C GLU A 28 26.72 -0.48 22.50
N ARG A 29 26.44 -1.77 22.67
CA ARG A 29 25.38 -2.47 21.93
C ARG A 29 24.00 -2.06 22.41
N ILE A 30 23.84 -1.93 23.72
CA ILE A 30 22.57 -1.50 24.33
C ILE A 30 22.25 -0.08 23.89
N ASN A 31 23.23 0.82 23.88
CA ASN A 31 23.09 2.20 23.46
C ASN A 31 22.76 2.28 21.97
N MET A 32 23.45 1.53 21.11
CA MET A 32 23.11 1.49 19.67
C MET A 32 21.65 1.09 19.41
N VAL A 33 21.14 0.05 20.09
CA VAL A 33 19.74 -0.37 19.95
C VAL A 33 18.79 0.68 20.52
N ARG A 34 19.14 1.31 21.64
CA ARG A 34 18.36 2.38 22.26
C ARG A 34 18.27 3.60 21.35
N ASP A 35 19.38 4.04 20.77
CA ASP A 35 19.44 5.20 19.88
C ASP A 35 18.65 4.94 18.60
N PHE A 36 18.75 3.71 18.08
CA PHE A 36 17.91 3.26 16.98
C PHE A 36 16.43 3.36 17.36
N TRP A 37 16.01 2.87 18.52
CA TRP A 37 14.62 2.96 18.96
C TRP A 37 14.16 4.42 19.14
N VAL A 38 14.94 5.25 19.84
CA VAL A 38 14.65 6.67 20.06
C VAL A 38 14.46 7.41 18.73
N THR A 39 15.31 7.13 17.74
CA THR A 39 15.21 7.73 16.39
C THR A 39 13.82 7.54 15.78
N PHE A 40 13.18 6.39 15.97
CA PHE A 40 11.84 6.12 15.45
C PHE A 40 10.74 6.74 16.31
N GLU A 41 10.91 6.71 17.63
CA GLU A 41 9.95 7.33 18.57
C GLU A 41 9.88 8.85 18.40
N THR A 42 10.97 9.49 18.00
CA THR A 42 11.03 10.95 17.78
C THR A 42 10.88 11.35 16.32
N HIS A 43 10.71 10.40 15.40
CA HIS A 43 10.61 10.72 13.98
C HIS A 43 9.30 11.47 13.69
N PRO A 44 9.30 12.55 12.90
CA PRO A 44 8.07 13.32 12.60
C PRO A 44 6.92 12.47 12.08
N TRP A 45 7.23 11.49 11.23
CA TRP A 45 6.26 10.54 10.65
C TRP A 45 5.51 9.66 11.66
N ARG A 46 6.02 9.50 12.88
CA ARG A 46 5.28 8.80 13.95
C ARG A 46 4.01 9.56 14.33
N HIS A 47 4.14 10.89 14.41
CA HIS A 47 3.09 11.80 14.86
C HIS A 47 2.28 12.38 13.70
N ASP A 48 2.59 11.98 12.48
CA ASP A 48 1.87 12.39 11.28
C ASP A 48 0.51 11.67 11.20
N PRO A 49 -0.56 12.36 10.73
CA PRO A 49 -1.88 11.74 10.58
C PRO A 49 -1.95 10.63 9.51
N SER A 50 -0.97 10.54 8.60
CA SER A 50 -0.92 9.52 7.57
C SER A 50 -0.52 8.17 8.15
N GLU A 51 -1.43 7.20 8.06
CA GLU A 51 -1.14 5.81 8.43
C GLU A 51 0.00 5.21 7.58
N TYR A 52 0.24 5.70 6.37
CA TYR A 52 1.32 5.22 5.50
C TYR A 52 2.70 5.65 6.00
N HIS A 53 2.82 6.82 6.62
CA HIS A 53 4.08 7.30 7.21
C HIS A 53 4.50 6.41 8.39
N LYS A 54 3.59 6.18 9.33
CA LYS A 54 3.82 5.27 10.46
C LYS A 54 4.08 3.84 9.99
N ARG A 55 3.34 3.37 8.98
CA ARG A 55 3.54 2.05 8.37
C ARG A 55 4.93 1.91 7.73
N ALA A 56 5.40 2.93 7.01
CA ALA A 56 6.71 2.93 6.38
C ALA A 56 7.83 2.81 7.42
N LEU A 57 7.71 3.52 8.55
CA LEU A 57 8.65 3.39 9.69
C LEU A 57 8.67 1.94 10.23
N LEU A 58 7.51 1.33 10.46
CA LEU A 58 7.42 -0.04 10.98
C LEU A 58 7.99 -1.08 9.99
N LEU A 59 7.81 -0.88 8.69
CA LEU A 59 8.44 -1.73 7.68
C LEU A 59 9.96 -1.53 7.64
N TYR A 60 10.41 -0.28 7.70
CA TYR A 60 11.83 0.05 7.65
C TYR A 60 12.57 -0.56 8.84
N GLN A 61 12.06 -0.42 10.08
CA GLN A 61 12.69 -1.05 11.24
C GLN A 61 12.74 -2.57 11.12
N GLY A 62 11.65 -3.19 10.63
CA GLY A 62 11.59 -4.65 10.48
C GLY A 62 12.64 -5.16 9.50
N ARG A 63 12.85 -4.46 8.38
CA ARG A 63 13.90 -4.76 7.41
C ARG A 63 15.29 -4.55 8.01
N VAL A 64 15.54 -3.41 8.66
CA VAL A 64 16.85 -3.10 9.27
C VAL A 64 17.21 -4.09 10.38
N ARG A 65 16.27 -4.44 11.27
CA ARG A 65 16.52 -5.43 12.34
C ARG A 65 16.76 -6.83 11.78
N ARG A 66 16.07 -7.22 10.69
CA ARG A 66 16.31 -8.48 9.99
C ARG A 66 17.70 -8.53 9.38
N ASP A 67 18.13 -7.45 8.71
CA ASP A 67 19.46 -7.34 8.14
C ASP A 67 20.53 -7.37 9.22
N TRP A 68 20.34 -6.61 10.30
CA TRP A 68 21.20 -6.63 11.48
C TRP A 68 21.35 -8.06 12.03
N HIS A 69 20.24 -8.77 12.25
CA HIS A 69 20.25 -10.14 12.77
C HIS A 69 21.00 -11.11 11.85
N LYS A 70 20.88 -10.97 10.52
CA LYS A 70 21.66 -11.77 9.55
C LYS A 70 23.15 -11.47 9.62
N THR A 71 23.51 -10.22 9.91
CA THR A 71 24.91 -9.80 9.98
C THR A 71 25.57 -10.05 11.33
N LEU A 72 24.84 -10.41 12.40
CA LEU A 72 25.39 -10.63 13.76
C LEU A 72 26.62 -11.55 13.85
N ARG A 73 26.80 -12.46 12.88
CA ARG A 73 27.95 -13.39 12.82
C ARG A 73 29.13 -12.87 12.00
N THR A 74 29.04 -11.68 11.43
CA THR A 74 30.10 -11.06 10.61
C THR A 74 30.67 -9.84 11.31
N SER A 75 31.93 -9.47 11.02
CA SER A 75 32.53 -8.24 11.56
C SER A 75 31.83 -6.95 11.09
N ALA A 76 30.96 -7.04 10.09
CA ALA A 76 30.17 -5.92 9.56
C ALA A 76 28.89 -5.60 10.36
N ALA A 77 28.58 -6.36 11.42
CA ALA A 77 27.25 -6.43 12.04
C ALA A 77 26.68 -5.18 12.73
N PHE A 78 27.31 -4.03 12.70
CA PHE A 78 27.08 -3.03 13.76
C PHE A 78 26.64 -1.66 13.28
N ARG A 79 25.77 -1.57 12.26
CA ARG A 79 25.19 -0.28 11.85
C ARG A 79 23.68 -0.33 11.66
N LEU A 80 22.96 -0.20 12.78
CA LEU A 80 21.51 0.11 12.79
C LEU A 80 21.23 1.57 12.38
N LEU A 81 22.20 2.45 12.61
CA LEU A 81 22.16 3.87 12.29
C LEU A 81 23.27 4.25 11.28
N PRO A 82 23.11 5.38 10.56
CA PRO A 82 21.97 6.33 10.60
C PRO A 82 20.72 5.81 9.87
N LEU A 83 19.57 6.41 10.18
CA LEU A 83 18.35 6.19 9.40
C LEU A 83 18.61 6.65 7.95
N ARG A 84 18.40 5.74 6.98
CA ARG A 84 18.60 6.04 5.57
C ARG A 84 17.29 6.54 4.99
N GLU A 85 17.09 7.85 5.02
CA GLU A 85 15.87 8.54 4.55
C GLU A 85 15.45 8.08 3.16
N GLU A 86 16.40 7.90 2.24
CA GLU A 86 16.14 7.38 0.89
C GLU A 86 15.39 6.03 0.91
N ARG A 87 15.83 5.09 1.76
CA ARG A 87 15.19 3.78 1.88
C ARG A 87 13.82 3.86 2.54
N LEU A 88 13.65 4.77 3.50
CA LEU A 88 12.38 5.02 4.17
C LEU A 88 11.36 5.65 3.19
N ASN A 89 11.78 6.64 2.42
CA ASN A 89 10.98 7.28 1.38
C ASN A 89 10.57 6.31 0.27
N LYS A 90 11.48 5.44 -0.17
CA LYS A 90 11.17 4.39 -1.14
C LYS A 90 10.08 3.45 -0.62
N LEU A 91 10.19 3.03 0.64
CA LEU A 91 9.18 2.21 1.31
C LEU A 91 7.81 2.89 1.37
N HIS A 92 7.81 4.19 1.68
CA HIS A 92 6.59 4.98 1.71
C HIS A 92 5.94 5.07 0.32
N GLN A 93 6.73 5.32 -0.73
CA GLN A 93 6.24 5.35 -2.11
C GLN A 93 5.66 4.00 -2.53
N GLU A 94 6.36 2.89 -2.25
CA GLU A 94 5.88 1.53 -2.50
C GLU A 94 4.51 1.28 -1.84
N LEU A 95 4.30 1.77 -0.61
CA LEU A 95 3.02 1.63 0.08
C LEU A 95 1.90 2.43 -0.60
N LEU A 96 2.18 3.65 -1.03
CA LEU A 96 1.21 4.49 -1.73
C LEU A 96 0.84 3.87 -3.08
N ASP A 97 1.82 3.46 -3.88
CA ASP A 97 1.60 2.88 -5.20
C ASP A 97 0.74 1.61 -5.11
N ASN A 98 1.03 0.74 -4.13
CA ASN A 98 0.22 -0.46 -3.87
C ASN A 98 -1.21 -0.12 -3.45
N ALA A 99 -1.40 0.91 -2.63
CA ALA A 99 -2.73 1.34 -2.21
C ALA A 99 -3.54 1.94 -3.36
N TYR A 100 -2.90 2.71 -4.25
CA TYR A 100 -3.54 3.25 -5.44
C TYR A 100 -3.89 2.16 -6.46
N ALA A 101 -2.98 1.21 -6.71
CA ALA A 101 -3.25 0.07 -7.59
C ALA A 101 -4.47 -0.75 -7.09
N ALA A 102 -4.50 -1.08 -5.80
CA ALA A 102 -5.63 -1.80 -5.20
C ALA A 102 -6.96 -1.04 -5.32
N LYS A 103 -6.95 0.30 -5.21
CA LYS A 103 -8.14 1.12 -5.42
C LYS A 103 -8.60 1.09 -6.88
N ILE A 104 -7.68 1.16 -7.85
CA ILE A 104 -8.00 1.09 -9.28
C ILE A 104 -8.64 -0.27 -9.60
N ASP A 105 -8.07 -1.36 -9.10
CA ASP A 105 -8.60 -2.71 -9.32
C ASP A 105 -9.98 -2.93 -8.68
N ALA A 106 -10.27 -2.23 -7.58
CA ALA A 106 -11.55 -2.29 -6.90
C ALA A 106 -12.67 -1.49 -7.58
N VAL A 107 -12.36 -0.61 -8.56
CA VAL A 107 -13.39 0.11 -9.31
C VAL A 107 -14.04 -0.87 -10.30
N PRO A 108 -15.35 -1.19 -10.16
CA PRO A 108 -16.05 -2.01 -11.14
C PRO A 108 -15.97 -1.27 -12.47
N THR A 109 -15.37 -1.89 -13.47
CA THR A 109 -15.13 -1.25 -14.76
C THR A 109 -16.46 -0.74 -15.32
N VAL A 110 -16.59 0.58 -15.51
CA VAL A 110 -17.68 1.26 -16.23
C VAL A 110 -17.93 0.64 -17.63
N ARG A 111 -16.99 -0.19 -18.12
CA ARG A 111 -17.08 -1.05 -19.30
C ARG A 111 -18.26 -2.05 -19.28
N ALA A 112 -18.87 -2.34 -18.13
CA ALA A 112 -20.10 -3.13 -18.08
C ALA A 112 -21.34 -2.34 -18.57
N LEU A 113 -21.36 -1.01 -18.40
CA LEU A 113 -22.50 -0.18 -18.79
C LEU A 113 -22.51 0.15 -20.30
N THR A 114 -21.35 0.15 -20.96
CA THR A 114 -21.28 0.35 -22.42
C THR A 114 -21.71 -0.86 -23.25
N ARG A 115 -21.76 -2.07 -22.69
CA ARG A 115 -22.33 -3.25 -23.37
C ARG A 115 -23.85 -3.36 -23.24
N SER A 116 -24.45 -2.73 -22.22
CA SER A 116 -25.90 -2.79 -22.00
C SER A 116 -26.70 -1.86 -22.91
N CYS A 117 -26.06 -0.88 -23.59
CA CYS A 117 -26.74 0.05 -24.50
C CYS A 117 -26.67 -0.38 -25.98
N GLN A 118 -26.39 -1.65 -26.28
CA GLN A 118 -26.64 -2.19 -27.62
C GLN A 118 -28.12 -2.56 -27.74
N THR A 119 -28.92 -1.61 -28.22
CA THR A 119 -30.34 -1.81 -28.58
C THR A 119 -30.49 -2.99 -29.55
N PRO A 120 -31.48 -3.89 -29.39
CA PRO A 120 -31.73 -4.95 -30.35
C PRO A 120 -32.15 -4.33 -31.69
N LYS A 121 -31.45 -4.72 -32.77
CA LYS A 121 -31.84 -4.38 -34.14
C LYS A 121 -33.20 -5.03 -34.41
N LEU A 122 -34.26 -4.23 -34.47
CA LEU A 122 -35.55 -4.64 -35.01
C LEU A 122 -35.36 -4.99 -36.50
N THR A 123 -35.33 -6.28 -36.81
CA THR A 123 -35.42 -6.76 -38.19
C THR A 123 -36.84 -6.53 -38.68
N PHE A 124 -37.03 -5.48 -39.49
CA PHE A 124 -38.26 -5.26 -40.26
C PHE A 124 -38.36 -6.36 -41.31
N SER A 125 -39.28 -7.31 -41.10
CA SER A 125 -39.69 -8.26 -42.14
C SER A 125 -40.58 -7.50 -43.14
N ILE A 126 -40.15 -7.44 -44.39
CA ILE A 126 -40.90 -6.80 -45.47
C ILE A 126 -42.07 -7.73 -45.83
N PHE A 127 -43.25 -7.45 -45.28
CA PHE A 127 -44.50 -7.97 -45.82
C PHE A 127 -44.92 -7.08 -46.99
N THR A 128 -44.82 -7.62 -48.20
CA THR A 128 -45.40 -7.03 -49.41
C THR A 128 -46.93 -7.01 -49.29
N PHE A 129 -47.51 -5.84 -49.02
CA PHE A 129 -48.94 -5.62 -49.20
C PHE A 129 -49.15 -4.75 -50.45
N ASN A 130 -49.57 -5.42 -51.52
CA ASN A 130 -50.16 -4.81 -52.70
C ASN A 130 -51.47 -4.13 -52.28
N LEU A 131 -51.58 -2.81 -52.50
CA LEU A 131 -52.88 -2.15 -52.65
C LEU A 131 -52.72 -0.89 -53.52
N PHE A 132 -52.67 -1.11 -54.83
CA PHE A 132 -52.82 -0.05 -55.82
C PHE A 132 -54.31 0.12 -56.10
N SER A 133 -54.90 1.24 -55.66
CA SER A 133 -55.86 2.05 -56.44
C SER A 133 -56.54 3.05 -55.50
N PHE A 134 -56.08 4.30 -55.56
CA PHE A 134 -56.82 5.45 -55.04
C PHE A 134 -57.66 6.01 -56.19
N LEU A 135 -58.98 6.02 -56.01
CA LEU A 135 -59.93 6.74 -56.83
C LEU A 135 -60.04 8.21 -56.41
N LEU A 136 -60.45 9.04 -57.38
CA LEU A 136 -60.83 10.46 -57.36
C LEU A 136 -59.64 11.46 -57.40
N SER A 137 -59.63 12.50 -58.25
CA SER A 137 -60.76 13.27 -58.80
C SER A 137 -60.35 14.04 -60.07
N SER A 138 -61.34 14.25 -60.93
CA SER A 138 -61.44 15.10 -62.11
C SER A 138 -60.72 16.46 -62.06
N ILE A 139 -60.19 16.89 -63.22
CA ILE A 139 -60.34 18.23 -63.82
C ILE A 139 -59.84 18.16 -65.29
N PHE A 140 -60.73 18.61 -66.19
CA PHE A 140 -60.72 18.66 -67.67
C PHE A 140 -60.91 17.37 -68.45
#